data_AF-A0A1B9FRD9-F1
#
_entry.id   AF-A0A1B9FRD9-F1
#
_cell.length_a   1.000
_cell.length_b   1.000
_cell.length_c   1.000
_cell.angle_alpha   90.00
_cell.angle_beta   90.00
_cell.angle_gamma   90.00
#
_symmetry.space_group_name_H-M   'P 1'
#
loop_
_entity.id
_entity.type
_entity.pdbx_description
1 polymer ?
#
loop_
_entity_poly.entity_id
_entity_poly.type
_entity_poly.pdbx_seq_one_letter_code
_entity_poly.pdbx_strand_id
1 'polypeptide(L)'
;MRPTIARSAIRAISRSTAGPSVPARAVLASTSFRTFSSTTLALKKNKGPNVKSPKQKLKVVEDDEAGANDDPGAGEVVIADVLEKTQGKIEKAVHWAKAVIFEGVERGRGRVTPALLDSVRVQLPDGPGQCHLNAVASITTKGNALFVEVWDTDATKHVESAIHGANLPGISPQKTGANTLKIPISRPTTEQRAEILRSLSNTVEAAKQQIRMARTDGFKHLGGRKSNGTDEVQKLVDDASKELDGQMVLAKKEFEKA
;
A
#
# COMPACT_ATOMS: atom_id res chain seq x y z
N MET A 1 7.74 79.22 6.33
CA MET A 1 8.35 79.77 5.11
C MET A 1 9.63 78.98 4.81
N ARG A 2 9.74 78.35 3.63
CA ARG A 2 10.99 77.75 3.11
C ARG A 2 11.81 78.85 2.42
N PRO A 3 13.14 78.67 2.28
CA PRO A 3 13.69 78.44 0.93
C PRO A 3 14.90 77.45 0.91
N THR A 4 14.94 76.52 -0.07
CA THR A 4 15.89 76.41 -1.23
C THR A 4 17.27 75.79 -0.91
N ILE A 5 17.51 74.51 -1.23
CA ILE A 5 18.05 73.93 -2.49
C ILE A 5 19.56 74.20 -2.72
N ALA A 6 20.35 73.12 -2.62
CA ALA A 6 21.45 72.81 -3.55
C ALA A 6 21.80 71.31 -3.43
N ARG A 7 21.29 70.48 -4.36
CA ARG A 7 21.80 69.14 -4.64
C ARG A 7 22.73 69.24 -5.85
N SER A 8 23.96 68.76 -5.70
CA SER A 8 25.01 68.78 -6.72
C SER A 8 24.86 67.64 -7.73
N ALA A 9 25.55 67.83 -8.85
CA ALA A 9 25.31 67.28 -10.18
C ALA A 9 25.69 65.80 -10.40
N ILE A 10 24.84 65.15 -11.21
CA ILE A 10 25.12 64.44 -12.47
C ILE A 10 26.37 63.54 -12.54
N ARG A 11 26.14 62.24 -12.73
CA ARG A 11 26.87 61.47 -13.74
C ARG A 11 25.93 60.49 -14.46
N ALA A 12 25.64 60.81 -15.71
CA ALA A 12 24.94 59.94 -16.65
C ALA A 12 25.85 58.75 -17.00
N ILE A 13 25.32 57.53 -16.90
CA ILE A 13 25.91 56.35 -17.51
C ILE A 13 24.87 55.80 -18.49
N SER A 14 25.32 55.72 -19.73
CA SER A 14 24.60 55.32 -20.94
C SER A 14 23.95 53.95 -20.82
N ARG A 15 22.67 53.91 -21.21
CA ARG A 15 21.89 52.69 -21.45
C ARG A 15 22.42 52.02 -22.73
N SER A 16 23.13 50.91 -22.59
CA SER A 16 23.48 50.06 -23.73
C SER A 16 22.34 49.09 -24.01
N THR A 17 21.76 49.21 -25.20
CA THR A 17 20.80 48.28 -25.78
C THR A 17 21.55 47.26 -26.63
N ALA A 18 21.55 45.99 -26.24
CA ALA A 18 21.89 44.88 -27.13
C ALA A 18 21.14 43.63 -26.67
N GLY A 19 20.42 43.00 -27.60
CA GLY A 19 19.44 41.94 -27.37
C GLY A 19 20.00 40.54 -27.04
N PRO A 20 19.11 39.54 -26.95
CA PRO A 20 19.45 38.21 -26.45
C PRO A 20 20.22 37.37 -27.48
N SER A 21 21.45 36.96 -27.16
CA SER A 21 22.18 35.96 -27.95
C SER A 21 21.85 34.54 -27.46
N VAL A 22 20.87 33.91 -28.09
CA VAL A 22 20.65 32.47 -27.99
C VAL A 22 21.71 31.77 -28.85
N PRO A 23 22.52 30.83 -28.33
CA PRO A 23 23.43 30.06 -29.17
C PRO A 23 22.64 29.09 -30.08
N ALA A 24 23.05 29.06 -31.34
CA ALA A 24 22.41 28.34 -32.43
C ALA A 24 22.39 26.82 -32.21
N ARG A 25 21.22 26.24 -32.46
CA ARG A 25 20.94 24.81 -32.54
C ARG A 25 21.64 24.25 -33.78
N ALA A 26 22.65 23.40 -33.61
CA ALA A 26 23.31 22.73 -34.72
C ALA A 26 22.34 21.75 -35.40
N VAL A 27 21.98 22.05 -36.65
CA VAL A 27 21.26 21.17 -37.56
C VAL A 27 22.31 20.38 -38.34
N LEU A 28 22.37 19.07 -38.13
CA LEU A 28 22.95 18.14 -39.09
C LEU A 28 21.85 17.17 -39.50
N ALA A 29 21.32 17.40 -40.70
CA ALA A 29 20.53 16.44 -41.44
C ALA A 29 21.32 16.05 -42.69
N SER A 30 21.70 14.77 -42.81
CA SER A 30 21.46 13.98 -44.03
C SER A 30 21.79 12.50 -43.81
N THR A 31 20.76 11.68 -44.04
CA THR A 31 20.79 10.41 -44.77
C THR A 31 21.91 9.39 -44.51
N SER A 32 21.54 8.29 -43.86
CA SER A 32 21.79 6.94 -44.40
C SER A 32 20.76 5.98 -43.82
N PHE A 33 19.82 5.56 -44.67
CA PHE A 33 18.93 4.43 -44.39
C PHE A 33 19.79 3.19 -44.11
N ARG A 34 19.71 2.64 -42.90
CA ARG A 34 20.26 1.30 -42.63
C ARG A 34 19.28 0.30 -43.21
N THR A 35 19.68 -0.34 -44.30
CA THR A 35 19.00 -1.50 -44.84
C THR A 35 19.06 -2.64 -43.83
N PHE A 36 17.92 -3.31 -43.65
CA PHE A 36 17.75 -4.47 -42.79
C PHE A 36 18.59 -5.63 -43.36
N SER A 37 19.76 -5.89 -42.77
CA SER A 37 20.56 -7.07 -43.13
C SER A 37 20.07 -8.28 -42.35
N SER A 38 19.43 -9.23 -43.04
CA SER A 38 19.07 -10.53 -42.51
C SER A 38 20.29 -11.44 -42.47
N THR A 39 21.01 -11.45 -41.34
CA THR A 39 21.94 -12.52 -41.01
C THR A 39 21.77 -12.92 -39.54
N THR A 40 21.42 -14.18 -39.32
CA THR A 40 21.15 -14.77 -38.01
C THR A 40 22.46 -15.04 -37.26
N LEU A 41 22.76 -14.23 -36.23
CA LEU A 41 23.83 -14.53 -35.27
C LEU A 41 23.37 -15.62 -34.30
N ALA A 42 23.90 -16.83 -34.49
CA ALA A 42 23.74 -17.95 -33.58
C ALA A 42 24.55 -17.72 -32.29
N LEU A 43 23.93 -17.13 -31.26
CA LEU A 43 24.52 -17.09 -29.91
C LEU A 43 24.25 -18.40 -29.16
N LYS A 44 25.30 -19.20 -29.03
CA LYS A 44 25.39 -20.36 -28.14
C LYS A 44 25.40 -19.89 -26.68
N LYS A 45 24.26 -20.02 -26.00
CA LYS A 45 24.10 -19.72 -24.57
C LYS A 45 24.62 -20.88 -23.73
N ASN A 46 25.82 -20.75 -23.17
CA ASN A 46 26.30 -21.60 -22.08
C ASN A 46 25.42 -21.35 -20.84
N LYS A 47 24.65 -22.36 -20.46
CA LYS A 47 23.80 -22.36 -19.26
C LYS A 47 24.49 -23.21 -18.20
N GLY A 48 24.99 -22.57 -17.15
CA GLY A 48 25.49 -23.24 -15.94
C GLY A 48 24.39 -24.06 -15.24
N PRO A 49 24.78 -24.96 -14.32
CA PRO A 49 23.90 -26.00 -13.81
C PRO A 49 22.83 -25.40 -12.88
N ASN A 50 21.57 -25.56 -13.26
CA ASN A 50 20.42 -25.24 -12.42
C ASN A 50 20.02 -26.52 -11.67
N VAL A 51 20.28 -26.55 -10.37
CA VAL A 51 19.84 -27.60 -9.45
C VAL A 51 18.31 -27.54 -9.35
N LYS A 52 17.64 -28.45 -10.05
CA LYS A 52 16.20 -28.71 -9.91
C LYS A 52 15.99 -29.74 -8.80
N SER A 53 15.22 -29.38 -7.79
CA SER A 53 14.61 -30.30 -6.83
C SER A 53 13.69 -31.33 -7.54
N PRO A 54 13.59 -32.57 -7.03
CA PRO A 54 12.90 -33.64 -7.75
C PRO A 54 11.39 -33.47 -7.67
N LYS A 55 10.76 -33.21 -8.84
CA LYS A 55 9.33 -33.46 -9.03
C LYS A 55 9.13 -34.97 -9.16
N GLN A 56 8.44 -35.57 -8.19
CA GLN A 56 7.94 -36.93 -8.30
C GLN A 56 6.95 -36.98 -9.48
N LYS A 57 7.31 -37.76 -10.51
CA LYS A 57 6.42 -38.16 -11.58
C LYS A 57 5.40 -39.13 -10.99
N LEU A 58 4.15 -38.69 -10.81
CA LEU A 58 3.03 -39.61 -10.69
C LEU A 58 2.73 -40.15 -12.09
N LYS A 59 2.71 -41.47 -12.20
CA LYS A 59 2.54 -42.25 -13.42
C LYS A 59 1.08 -42.08 -13.88
N VAL A 60 0.90 -41.58 -15.11
CA VAL A 60 -0.37 -41.71 -15.83
C VAL A 60 -0.52 -43.19 -16.17
N VAL A 61 -1.52 -43.82 -15.58
CA VAL A 61 -2.12 -45.06 -16.06
C VAL A 61 -3.51 -44.65 -16.54
N GLU A 62 -3.67 -44.64 -17.86
CA GLU A 62 -4.98 -44.65 -18.49
C GLU A 62 -5.55 -46.05 -18.27
N ASP A 63 -6.56 -46.15 -17.43
CA ASP A 63 -7.53 -47.23 -17.46
C ASP A 63 -8.90 -46.56 -17.64
N ASP A 64 -9.46 -46.70 -18.83
CA ASP A 64 -10.87 -46.46 -19.13
C ASP A 64 -11.71 -47.44 -18.30
N GLU A 65 -12.33 -46.97 -17.22
CA GLU A 65 -13.55 -47.61 -16.73
C GLU A 65 -14.54 -46.57 -16.22
N ALA A 66 -15.64 -46.45 -16.96
CA ALA A 66 -16.86 -45.78 -16.55
C ALA A 66 -17.48 -46.56 -15.37
N GLY A 67 -17.01 -46.28 -14.16
CA GLY A 67 -17.60 -46.75 -12.91
C GLY A 67 -18.38 -45.63 -12.25
N ALA A 68 -19.67 -45.52 -12.57
CA ALA A 68 -20.63 -44.75 -11.80
C ALA A 68 -20.73 -45.36 -10.39
N ASN A 69 -20.00 -44.78 -9.43
CA ASN A 69 -20.26 -44.96 -8.02
C ASN A 69 -20.93 -43.69 -7.50
N ASP A 70 -22.23 -43.60 -7.76
CA ASP A 70 -23.14 -42.69 -7.08
C ASP A 70 -23.32 -43.19 -5.64
N ASP A 71 -22.39 -42.84 -4.75
CA ASP A 71 -22.62 -42.88 -3.30
C ASP A 71 -23.29 -41.54 -2.89
N PRO A 72 -24.60 -41.53 -2.58
CA PRO A 72 -25.37 -40.29 -2.44
C PRO A 72 -25.04 -39.49 -1.17
N GLY A 73 -24.17 -40.00 -0.28
CA GLY A 73 -23.74 -39.32 0.95
C GLY A 73 -22.45 -38.51 0.85
N ALA A 74 -21.59 -38.76 -0.15
CA ALA A 74 -20.31 -38.08 -0.28
C ALA A 74 -20.42 -36.67 -0.90
N GLY A 75 -21.45 -36.43 -1.72
CA GLY A 75 -21.66 -35.14 -2.37
C GLY A 75 -22.03 -34.01 -1.42
N GLU A 76 -22.78 -34.30 -0.35
CA GLU A 76 -23.24 -33.29 0.62
C GLU A 76 -22.11 -32.82 1.56
N VAL A 77 -21.24 -33.73 2.00
CA VAL A 77 -20.06 -33.42 2.83
C VAL A 77 -19.07 -32.54 2.06
N VAL A 78 -18.89 -32.77 0.76
CA VAL A 78 -18.02 -31.94 -0.09
C VAL A 78 -18.57 -30.52 -0.26
N ILE A 79 -19.90 -30.35 -0.29
CA ILE A 79 -20.53 -29.03 -0.41
C ILE A 79 -20.33 -28.23 0.88
N ALA A 80 -20.58 -28.82 2.05
CA ALA A 80 -20.39 -28.18 3.34
C ALA A 80 -18.94 -27.69 3.55
N ASP A 81 -17.96 -28.54 3.23
CA ASP A 81 -16.54 -28.19 3.31
C ASP A 81 -16.16 -27.02 2.40
N VAL A 82 -16.75 -26.95 1.20
CA VAL A 82 -16.50 -25.86 0.24
C VAL A 82 -17.13 -24.56 0.73
N LEU A 83 -18.30 -24.62 1.35
CA LEU A 83 -18.97 -23.47 1.95
C LEU A 83 -18.14 -22.90 3.10
N GLU A 84 -17.67 -23.74 4.03
CA GLU A 84 -16.84 -23.30 5.16
C GLU A 84 -15.53 -22.65 4.69
N LYS A 85 -14.84 -23.27 3.71
CA LYS A 85 -13.61 -22.70 3.10
C LYS A 85 -13.89 -21.36 2.43
N THR A 86 -15.02 -21.23 1.74
CA THR A 86 -15.39 -20.00 1.04
C THR A 86 -15.76 -18.90 2.03
N GLN A 87 -16.53 -19.25 3.08
CA GLN A 87 -16.85 -18.36 4.19
C GLN A 87 -15.57 -17.86 4.87
N GLY A 88 -14.64 -18.75 5.22
CA GLY A 88 -13.38 -18.35 5.85
C GLY A 88 -12.51 -17.43 4.98
N LYS A 89 -12.59 -17.54 3.64
CA LYS A 89 -11.93 -16.58 2.72
C LYS A 89 -12.64 -15.21 2.73
N ILE A 90 -13.97 -15.21 2.69
CA ILE A 90 -14.78 -13.99 2.71
C ILE A 90 -14.58 -13.24 4.03
N GLU A 91 -14.66 -13.93 5.16
CA GLU A 91 -14.47 -13.35 6.50
C GLU A 91 -13.09 -12.72 6.66
N LYS A 92 -12.02 -13.34 6.15
CA LYS A 92 -10.67 -12.75 6.15
C LYS A 92 -10.62 -11.45 5.36
N ALA A 93 -11.26 -11.42 4.18
CA ALA A 93 -11.31 -10.20 3.35
C ALA A 93 -12.10 -9.08 4.05
N VAL A 94 -13.24 -9.42 4.66
CA VAL A 94 -14.06 -8.47 5.42
C VAL A 94 -13.33 -7.97 6.66
N HIS A 95 -12.68 -8.86 7.41
CA HIS A 95 -11.91 -8.49 8.61
C HIS A 95 -10.74 -7.55 8.29
N TRP A 96 -10.01 -7.82 7.20
CA TRP A 96 -8.97 -6.92 6.72
C TRP A 96 -9.53 -5.53 6.38
N ALA A 97 -10.62 -5.46 5.63
CA ALA A 97 -11.23 -4.17 5.26
C ALA A 97 -11.72 -3.40 6.50
N LYS A 98 -12.35 -4.10 7.46
CA LYS A 98 -12.78 -3.56 8.76
C LYS A 98 -11.63 -2.89 9.51
N ALA A 99 -10.50 -3.58 9.63
CA ALA A 99 -9.33 -3.07 10.33
C ALA A 99 -8.79 -1.78 9.68
N VAL A 100 -8.69 -1.76 8.34
CA VAL A 100 -8.21 -0.61 7.59
C VAL A 100 -9.18 0.58 7.68
N ILE A 101 -10.49 0.33 7.59
CA ILE A 101 -11.52 1.38 7.74
C ILE A 101 -11.43 2.01 9.12
N PHE A 102 -11.35 1.19 10.18
CA PHE A 102 -11.23 1.66 11.55
C PHE A 102 -10.01 2.56 11.73
N GLU A 103 -8.85 2.12 11.25
CA GLU A 103 -7.62 2.91 11.31
C GLU A 103 -7.74 4.24 10.53
N GLY A 104 -8.36 4.20 9.34
CA GLY A 104 -8.59 5.38 8.52
C GLY A 104 -9.53 6.40 9.17
N VAL A 105 -10.61 5.94 9.79
CA VAL A 105 -11.55 6.77 10.54
C VAL A 105 -10.87 7.45 11.73
N GLU A 106 -10.11 6.69 12.52
CA GLU A 106 -9.44 7.23 13.70
C GLU A 106 -8.40 8.29 13.32
N ARG A 107 -7.65 8.04 12.22
CA ARG A 107 -6.77 9.05 11.61
C ARG A 107 -7.55 10.29 11.17
N GLY A 108 -8.70 10.11 10.53
CA GLY A 108 -9.59 11.18 10.08
C GLY A 108 -10.12 12.08 11.21
N ARG A 109 -10.39 11.48 12.37
CA ARG A 109 -10.78 12.19 13.60
C ARG A 109 -9.62 12.94 14.28
N GLY A 110 -8.38 12.71 13.82
CA GLY A 110 -7.18 13.21 14.46
C GLY A 110 -6.85 12.48 15.77
N ARG A 111 -7.39 11.27 15.96
CA ARG A 111 -6.97 10.40 17.05
C ARG A 111 -5.68 9.71 16.70
N VAL A 112 -4.86 9.56 17.73
CA VAL A 112 -3.51 9.07 17.61
C VAL A 112 -3.45 7.66 18.14
N THR A 113 -3.16 6.71 17.26
CA THR A 113 -2.97 5.30 17.60
C THR A 113 -1.49 4.91 17.47
N PRO A 114 -0.96 4.00 18.32
CA PRO A 114 0.41 3.51 18.19
C PRO A 114 0.67 2.79 16.86
N ALA A 115 -0.38 2.20 16.26
CA ALA A 115 -0.33 1.48 14.99
C ALA A 115 0.21 2.34 13.83
N LEU A 116 0.13 3.67 13.93
CA LEU A 116 0.68 4.58 12.93
C LEU A 116 2.19 4.42 12.71
N LEU A 117 2.92 3.94 13.72
CA LEU A 117 4.37 3.74 13.64
C LEU A 117 4.76 2.29 13.32
N ASP A 118 3.81 1.39 13.07
CA ASP A 118 4.11 -0.03 12.84
C ASP A 118 4.80 -0.30 11.50
N SER A 119 4.67 0.61 10.53
CA SER A 119 5.39 0.56 9.25
C SER A 119 6.86 0.97 9.36
N VAL A 120 7.26 1.61 10.47
CA VAL A 120 8.63 2.10 10.67
C VAL A 120 9.58 0.91 10.87
N ARG A 121 10.71 0.95 10.17
CA ARG A 121 11.78 -0.05 10.25
C ARG A 121 13.06 0.63 10.70
N VAL A 122 13.61 0.19 11.83
CA VAL A 122 14.81 0.77 12.44
C VAL A 122 16.02 -0.07 12.05
N GLN A 123 17.10 0.58 11.62
CA GLN A 123 18.40 -0.07 11.38
C GLN A 123 19.29 0.22 12.58
N LEU A 124 19.56 -0.82 13.37
CA LEU A 124 20.51 -0.74 14.48
C LEU A 124 21.93 -1.03 13.96
N PRO A 125 22.96 -0.37 14.48
CA PRO A 125 24.34 -0.57 14.06
C PRO A 125 24.86 -1.99 14.39
N ASP A 126 24.39 -2.58 15.50
CA ASP A 126 24.87 -3.88 15.99
C ASP A 126 24.03 -5.07 15.53
N GLY A 127 22.98 -4.84 14.72
CA GLY A 127 22.00 -5.84 14.32
C GLY A 127 22.12 -6.22 12.84
N PRO A 128 21.95 -7.51 12.49
CA PRO A 128 21.89 -7.94 11.09
C PRO A 128 20.51 -7.64 10.49
N GLY A 129 20.23 -6.36 10.19
CA GLY A 129 19.08 -5.95 9.39
C GLY A 129 18.12 -4.92 10.01
N GLN A 130 16.98 -4.74 9.36
CA GLN A 130 15.91 -3.85 9.77
C GLN A 130 15.00 -4.52 10.80
N CYS A 131 14.81 -3.89 11.96
CA CYS A 131 13.91 -4.34 13.01
C CYS A 131 12.65 -3.46 13.09
N HIS A 132 11.58 -4.00 13.68
CA HIS A 132 10.36 -3.24 13.94
C HIS A 132 10.56 -2.26 15.10
N LEU A 133 9.93 -1.09 15.05
CA LEU A 133 10.04 -0.09 16.12
C LEU A 133 9.62 -0.63 17.49
N ASN A 134 8.55 -1.45 17.53
CA ASN A 134 8.03 -2.06 18.76
C ASN A 134 9.04 -2.96 19.49
N ALA A 135 10.07 -3.46 18.79
CA ALA A 135 11.11 -4.30 19.38
C ALA A 135 12.27 -3.50 20.00
N VAL A 136 12.32 -2.19 19.78
CA VAL A 136 13.40 -1.30 20.24
C VAL A 136 12.87 -0.22 21.19
N ALA A 137 11.58 0.08 21.11
CA ALA A 137 10.94 1.14 21.87
C ALA A 137 9.51 0.78 22.30
N SER A 138 9.10 1.37 23.42
CA SER A 138 7.71 1.39 23.88
C SER A 138 7.01 2.63 23.35
N ILE A 139 5.79 2.48 22.83
CA ILE A 139 5.00 3.57 22.24
C ILE A 139 3.80 3.85 23.14
N THR A 140 3.68 5.08 23.63
CA THR A 140 2.54 5.53 24.43
C THR A 140 1.86 6.73 23.78
N THR A 141 0.54 6.83 23.97
CA THR A 141 -0.28 7.92 23.44
C THR A 141 -0.62 8.90 24.55
N LYS A 142 -0.32 10.20 24.37
CA LYS A 142 -0.75 11.25 25.30
C LYS A 142 -1.32 12.44 24.50
N GLY A 143 -2.64 12.59 24.53
CA GLY A 143 -3.34 13.61 23.75
C GLY A 143 -3.16 13.39 22.24
N ASN A 144 -2.69 14.43 21.54
CA ASN A 144 -2.43 14.40 20.10
C ASN A 144 -0.96 14.10 19.75
N ALA A 145 -0.19 13.52 20.68
CA ALA A 145 1.20 13.17 20.46
C ALA A 145 1.49 11.71 20.83
N LEU A 146 2.39 11.08 20.06
CA LEU A 146 3.00 9.81 20.41
C LEU A 146 4.28 10.08 21.19
N PHE A 147 4.48 9.32 22.26
CA PHE A 147 5.70 9.29 23.03
C PHE A 147 6.35 7.93 22.78
N VAL A 148 7.52 7.95 22.16
CA VAL A 148 8.33 6.77 21.88
C VAL A 148 9.48 6.77 22.88
N GLU A 149 9.46 5.79 23.78
CA GLU A 149 10.48 5.57 24.80
C GLU A 149 11.39 4.45 24.32
N VAL A 150 12.60 4.82 23.91
CA VAL A 150 13.61 3.88 23.40
C VAL A 150 14.30 3.23 24.60
N TRP A 151 14.47 1.90 24.56
CA TRP A 151 15.10 1.18 25.67
C TRP A 151 16.62 1.42 25.76
N ASP A 152 17.26 1.70 24.63
CA ASP A 152 18.69 2.03 24.54
C ASP A 152 18.90 3.47 24.05
N THR A 153 19.67 4.25 24.80
CA THR A 153 19.98 5.64 24.46
C THR A 153 20.78 5.75 23.17
N ASP A 154 21.66 4.79 22.88
CA ASP A 154 22.52 4.83 21.69
C ASP A 154 21.72 4.60 20.42
N ALA A 155 20.64 3.80 20.51
CA ALA A 155 19.70 3.55 19.43
C ALA A 155 18.79 4.76 19.10
N THR A 156 18.72 5.79 19.97
CA THR A 156 17.75 6.89 19.82
C THR A 156 17.91 7.67 18.51
N LYS A 157 19.16 7.88 18.05
CA LYS A 157 19.45 8.57 16.77
C LYS A 157 19.02 7.75 15.55
N HIS A 158 19.14 6.42 15.64
CA HIS A 158 18.72 5.50 14.59
C HIS A 158 17.20 5.44 14.49
N VAL A 159 16.50 5.44 15.64
CA VAL A 159 15.04 5.49 15.70
C VAL A 159 14.50 6.79 15.12
N GLU A 160 15.08 7.94 15.50
CA GLU A 160 14.70 9.25 14.94
C GLU A 160 14.88 9.28 13.42
N SER A 161 16.01 8.81 12.92
CA SER A 161 16.30 8.73 11.48
C SER A 161 15.33 7.79 10.75
N ALA A 162 14.96 6.66 11.36
CA ALA A 162 14.01 5.71 10.78
C ALA A 162 12.60 6.30 10.68
N ILE A 163 12.14 7.05 11.70
CA ILE A 163 10.84 7.73 11.68
C ILE A 163 10.81 8.80 10.58
N HIS A 164 11.89 9.56 10.41
CA HIS A 164 12.02 10.50 9.30
C HIS A 164 12.03 9.78 7.94
N GLY A 165 12.77 8.67 7.82
CA GLY A 165 12.88 7.88 6.59
C GLY A 165 11.57 7.18 6.18
N ALA A 166 10.68 6.92 7.12
CA ALA A 166 9.36 6.34 6.85
C ALA A 166 8.41 7.32 6.12
N ASN A 167 8.77 8.60 6.00
CA ASN A 167 8.02 9.65 5.28
C ASN A 167 6.52 9.68 5.67
N LEU A 168 6.23 9.50 6.97
CA LEU A 168 4.85 9.62 7.45
C LEU A 168 4.37 11.07 7.28
N PRO A 169 3.15 11.27 6.78
CA PRO A 169 2.67 12.60 6.38
C PRO A 169 2.57 13.55 7.58
N GLY A 170 3.36 14.63 7.55
CA GLY A 170 3.30 15.71 8.53
C GLY A 170 3.88 15.40 9.91
N ILE A 171 4.74 14.38 10.02
CA ILE A 171 5.27 13.91 11.29
C ILE A 171 6.78 14.22 11.40
N SER A 172 7.18 14.91 12.47
CA SER A 172 8.59 15.09 12.82
C SER A 172 8.82 14.74 14.30
N PRO A 173 9.71 13.78 14.62
CA PRO A 173 10.08 13.48 15.99
C PRO A 173 10.83 14.67 16.64
N GLN A 174 10.49 14.96 17.89
CA GLN A 174 11.13 15.96 18.73
C GLN A 174 11.72 15.28 19.96
N LYS A 175 13.02 15.45 20.21
CA LYS A 175 13.66 14.95 21.44
C LYS A 175 13.19 15.77 22.63
N THR A 176 12.57 15.11 23.61
CA THR A 176 12.20 15.72 24.90
C THR A 176 13.17 15.31 26.01
N GLY A 177 13.74 14.10 25.92
CA GLY A 177 14.73 13.58 26.87
C GLY A 177 15.81 12.74 26.17
N ALA A 178 16.69 12.11 26.95
CA ALA A 178 17.78 11.29 26.41
C ALA A 178 17.28 10.02 25.68
N ASN A 179 16.16 9.46 26.13
CA ASN A 179 15.56 8.23 25.62
C ASN A 179 14.10 8.41 25.14
N THR A 180 13.53 9.62 25.21
CA THR A 180 12.13 9.89 24.87
C THR A 180 11.99 10.81 23.66
N LEU A 181 11.30 10.33 22.64
CA LEU A 181 10.92 11.06 21.43
C LEU A 181 9.43 11.40 21.48
N LYS A 182 9.11 12.69 21.34
CA LYS A 182 7.75 13.21 21.22
C LYS A 182 7.44 13.45 19.76
N ILE A 183 6.35 12.88 19.29
CA ILE A 183 5.90 12.97 17.91
C ILE A 183 4.54 13.68 17.91
N PRO A 184 4.48 15.00 17.67
CA PRO A 184 3.22 15.72 17.59
C PRO A 184 2.51 15.35 16.28
N ILE A 185 1.22 15.01 16.37
CA ILE A 185 0.37 14.77 15.21
C ILE A 185 -0.62 15.92 15.10
N SER A 186 -0.50 16.66 14.00
CA SER A 186 -1.44 17.70 13.63
C SER A 186 -2.80 17.08 13.29
N ARG A 187 -3.87 17.80 13.59
CA ARG A 187 -5.20 17.37 13.16
C ARG A 187 -5.28 17.42 11.63
N PRO A 188 -5.92 16.43 10.98
CA PRO A 188 -6.00 16.41 9.53
C PRO A 188 -6.85 17.56 9.01
N THR A 189 -6.37 18.22 7.96
CA THR A 189 -7.12 19.26 7.24
C THR A 189 -8.27 18.65 6.42
N THR A 190 -9.17 19.49 5.93
CA THR A 190 -10.29 19.05 5.07
C THR A 190 -9.82 18.32 3.82
N GLU A 191 -8.73 18.78 3.21
CA GLU A 191 -8.10 18.13 2.04
C GLU A 191 -7.57 16.73 2.39
N GLN A 192 -6.85 16.60 3.51
CA GLN A 192 -6.33 15.31 3.98
C GLN A 192 -7.44 14.33 4.34
N ARG A 193 -8.55 14.80 4.92
CA ARG A 193 -9.74 13.96 5.17
C ARG A 193 -10.34 13.43 3.87
N ALA A 194 -10.40 14.26 2.82
CA ALA A 194 -10.88 13.83 1.51
C ALA A 194 -9.95 12.77 0.87
N GLU A 195 -8.63 12.91 1.04
CA GLU A 195 -7.66 11.90 0.60
C GLU A 195 -7.82 10.58 1.35
N ILE A 196 -7.99 10.61 2.68
CA ILE A 196 -8.25 9.41 3.48
C ILE A 196 -9.53 8.73 2.99
N LEU A 197 -10.62 9.49 2.78
CA LEU A 197 -11.88 8.92 2.28
C LEU A 197 -11.73 8.26 0.90
N ARG A 198 -10.96 8.87 -0.02
CA ARG A 198 -10.63 8.25 -1.31
C ARG A 198 -9.85 6.95 -1.14
N SER A 199 -8.85 6.95 -0.25
CA SER A 199 -8.07 5.73 0.04
C SER A 199 -8.96 4.62 0.62
N LEU A 200 -9.90 4.96 1.51
CA LEU A 200 -10.84 4.02 2.09
C LEU A 200 -11.79 3.44 1.02
N SER A 201 -12.27 4.27 0.09
CA SER A 201 -13.08 3.80 -1.05
C SER A 201 -12.32 2.73 -1.86
N ASN A 202 -11.05 3.00 -2.18
CA ASN A 202 -10.21 2.05 -2.92
C ASN A 202 -10.01 0.74 -2.13
N THR A 203 -9.83 0.81 -0.82
CA THR A 203 -9.67 -0.40 0.02
C THR A 203 -10.94 -1.26 0.04
N VAL A 204 -12.12 -0.65 0.04
CA VAL A 204 -13.39 -1.39 -0.03
C VAL A 204 -13.63 -2.00 -1.39
N GLU A 205 -13.26 -1.30 -2.48
CA GLU A 205 -13.28 -1.88 -3.81
C GLU A 205 -12.35 -3.10 -3.91
N ALA A 206 -11.14 -3.01 -3.34
CA ALA A 206 -10.21 -4.14 -3.28
C ALA A 206 -10.79 -5.32 -2.47
N ALA A 207 -11.43 -5.06 -1.33
CA ALA A 207 -12.09 -6.09 -0.52
C ALA A 207 -13.24 -6.77 -1.30
N LYS A 208 -14.08 -5.98 -1.98
CA LYS A 208 -15.15 -6.50 -2.85
C LYS A 208 -14.60 -7.36 -3.98
N GLN A 209 -13.46 -6.98 -4.55
CA GLN A 209 -12.80 -7.80 -5.56
C GLN A 209 -12.34 -9.15 -5.00
N GLN A 210 -11.77 -9.17 -3.79
CA GLN A 210 -11.39 -10.43 -3.10
C GLN A 210 -12.61 -11.32 -2.83
N ILE A 211 -13.74 -10.75 -2.38
CA ILE A 211 -14.99 -11.49 -2.17
C ILE A 211 -15.49 -12.10 -3.49
N ARG A 212 -15.41 -11.37 -4.61
CA ARG A 212 -15.78 -11.89 -5.94
C ARG A 212 -14.87 -13.02 -6.40
N MET A 213 -13.57 -12.94 -6.09
CA MET A 213 -12.63 -14.03 -6.36
C MET A 213 -12.96 -15.26 -5.51
N ALA A 214 -13.21 -15.10 -4.21
CA ALA A 214 -13.62 -16.18 -3.32
C ALA A 214 -14.91 -16.88 -3.79
N ARG A 215 -15.90 -16.11 -4.27
CA ARG A 215 -17.12 -16.67 -4.89
C ARG A 215 -16.79 -17.52 -6.12
N THR A 216 -15.93 -17.01 -7.00
CA THR A 216 -15.57 -17.69 -8.25
C THR A 216 -14.82 -18.99 -7.96
N ASP A 217 -13.95 -18.99 -6.94
CA ASP A 217 -13.31 -20.19 -6.44
C ASP A 217 -14.33 -21.19 -5.88
N GLY A 218 -15.27 -20.72 -5.04
CA GLY A 218 -16.35 -21.55 -4.50
C GLY A 218 -17.18 -22.23 -5.60
N PHE A 219 -17.57 -21.49 -6.64
CA PHE A 219 -18.30 -22.05 -7.78
C PHE A 219 -17.49 -23.09 -8.58
N LYS A 220 -16.17 -22.91 -8.70
CA LYS A 220 -15.31 -23.92 -9.36
C LYS A 220 -15.28 -25.23 -8.57
N HIS A 221 -15.23 -25.14 -7.23
CA HIS A 221 -15.23 -26.32 -6.37
C HIS A 221 -16.58 -27.03 -6.32
N LEU A 222 -17.68 -26.31 -6.54
CA LEU A 222 -19.04 -26.86 -6.62
C LEU A 222 -19.41 -27.40 -8.02
N GLY A 223 -18.47 -27.47 -8.97
CA GLY A 223 -18.73 -28.00 -10.32
C GLY A 223 -19.38 -27.03 -11.30
N GLY A 224 -19.47 -25.74 -10.98
CA GLY A 224 -19.92 -24.70 -11.91
C GLY A 224 -21.07 -23.83 -11.40
N ARG A 225 -21.73 -23.09 -12.32
CA ARG A 225 -22.92 -22.28 -12.01
C ARG A 225 -24.17 -23.18 -12.05
N LYS A 226 -25.07 -23.03 -11.06
CA LYS A 226 -26.34 -23.76 -10.89
C LYS A 226 -26.23 -25.17 -10.30
N SER A 227 -25.13 -25.50 -9.62
CA SER A 227 -25.05 -26.70 -8.78
C SER A 227 -25.64 -26.45 -7.39
N ASN A 228 -25.97 -27.53 -6.67
CA ASN A 228 -26.46 -27.44 -5.29
C ASN A 228 -25.42 -26.69 -4.42
N GLY A 229 -25.86 -25.69 -3.65
CA GLY A 229 -25.01 -24.86 -2.79
C GLY A 229 -24.53 -23.53 -3.40
N THR A 230 -24.73 -23.27 -4.71
CA THR A 230 -24.33 -21.96 -5.28
C THR A 230 -25.13 -20.78 -4.74
N ASP A 231 -26.38 -21.02 -4.35
CA ASP A 231 -27.26 -19.99 -3.79
C ASP A 231 -26.80 -19.54 -2.40
N GLU A 232 -26.25 -20.46 -1.61
CA GLU A 232 -25.72 -20.17 -0.26
C GLU A 232 -24.44 -19.35 -0.34
N VAL A 233 -23.51 -19.73 -1.25
CA VAL A 233 -22.31 -18.92 -1.53
C VAL A 233 -22.70 -17.51 -1.97
N GLN A 234 -23.73 -17.38 -2.82
CA GLN A 234 -24.18 -16.08 -3.29
C GLN A 234 -24.77 -15.24 -2.16
N LYS A 235 -25.57 -15.83 -1.25
CA LYS A 235 -26.08 -15.15 -0.04
C LYS A 235 -24.93 -14.63 0.84
N LEU A 236 -23.91 -15.46 1.12
CA LEU A 236 -22.75 -15.05 1.92
C LEU A 236 -22.02 -13.85 1.31
N VAL A 237 -21.86 -13.85 -0.02
CA VAL A 237 -21.22 -12.75 -0.75
C VAL A 237 -22.04 -11.47 -0.72
N ASP A 238 -23.36 -11.58 -0.87
CA ASP A 238 -24.27 -10.43 -0.86
C ASP A 238 -24.32 -9.80 0.54
N ASP A 239 -24.35 -10.61 1.60
CA ASP A 239 -24.35 -10.12 2.98
C ASP A 239 -23.01 -9.48 3.36
N ALA A 240 -21.88 -10.09 2.99
CA ALA A 240 -20.56 -9.48 3.17
C ALA A 240 -20.42 -8.15 2.40
N SER A 241 -20.99 -8.07 1.19
CA SER A 241 -20.97 -6.84 0.39
C SER A 241 -21.79 -5.72 1.03
N LYS A 242 -22.99 -6.04 1.53
CA LYS A 242 -23.84 -5.09 2.28
C LYS A 242 -23.15 -4.62 3.56
N GLU A 243 -22.47 -5.52 4.27
CA GLU A 243 -21.75 -5.16 5.50
C GLU A 243 -20.65 -4.14 5.21
N LEU A 244 -19.82 -4.38 4.19
CA LEU A 244 -18.76 -3.44 3.80
C LEU A 244 -19.32 -2.07 3.37
N ASP A 245 -20.43 -2.06 2.62
CA ASP A 245 -21.09 -0.82 2.23
C ASP A 245 -21.66 -0.05 3.44
N GLY A 246 -22.26 -0.78 4.39
CA GLY A 246 -22.72 -0.21 5.65
C GLY A 246 -21.59 0.46 6.44
N GLN A 247 -20.42 -0.18 6.51
CA GLN A 247 -19.26 0.38 7.19
C GLN A 247 -18.72 1.64 6.52
N MET A 248 -18.72 1.71 5.18
CA MET A 248 -18.34 2.92 4.47
C MET A 248 -19.29 4.08 4.72
N VAL A 249 -20.59 3.82 4.83
CA VAL A 249 -21.58 4.85 5.19
C VAL A 249 -21.36 5.34 6.62
N LEU A 250 -21.10 4.44 7.56
CA LEU A 250 -20.76 4.80 8.94
C LEU A 250 -19.50 5.65 8.99
N ALA A 251 -18.43 5.23 8.32
CA ALA A 251 -17.18 5.98 8.24
C ALA A 251 -17.42 7.40 7.71
N LYS A 252 -18.14 7.56 6.57
CA LYS A 252 -18.47 8.87 6.01
C LYS A 252 -19.18 9.79 7.01
N LYS A 253 -20.19 9.27 7.72
CA LYS A 253 -20.90 10.02 8.78
C LYS A 253 -19.96 10.44 9.92
N GLU A 254 -18.96 9.64 10.23
CA GLU A 254 -17.97 9.97 11.26
C GLU A 254 -17.00 11.05 10.80
N PHE A 255 -16.63 11.09 9.52
CA PHE A 255 -15.84 12.17 8.92
C PHE A 255 -16.59 13.51 8.87
N GLU A 256 -17.90 13.51 8.65
CA GLU A 256 -18.74 14.72 8.65
C GLU A 256 -18.94 15.32 10.05
N LYS A 257 -18.92 14.49 11.10
CA LYS A 257 -19.05 14.93 12.49
C LYS A 257 -17.77 15.53 13.09
N ALA A 258 -16.61 15.19 12.52
CA ALA A 258 -15.28 15.58 13.00
C ALA A 258 -14.82 16.92 12.42
#